data_AF-A0A1T4SII7-F1
#
_entry.id   AF-A0A1T4SII7-F1
#
_cell.length_a   1.000
_cell.length_b   1.000
_cell.length_c   1.000
_cell.angle_alpha   90.00
_cell.angle_beta   90.00
_cell.angle_gamma   90.00
#
_symmetry.space_group_name_H-M   'P 1'
#
loop_
_entity.id
_entity.type
_entity.pdbx_description
1 polymer ?
#
loop_
_entity_poly.entity_id
_entity_poly.type
_entity_poly.pdbx_seq_one_letter_code
_entity_poly.pdbx_strand_id
1 'polypeptide(L)'
;MKMSYWRFAAMIATSTLVMFVLMYLNTYVLDHVHWSETRAWMALMMGATMAFIMLAFMLSMYKKRAVNIAIFVGSIAVFALSLWLVRSQATIDDSEYMEAMIPHHSIAIMTSTRAQISDPRVRKLADEIVAAQRREIAEMKYLVAHIESGAGEVDALHEPSTQPRVVPAAEAIHSATIATIDLEELQEAEITKVLGGDTYCGFHYSAESGPVAAMRVDRNGAGRGVLKLHGMLVELASSAPAPDGALTLAADGIELVIDRPAEAASGGTSSEADGQLILDEGLEVGYRGHYRCQQPGA
;
A
#
# COMPACT_ATOMS: atom_id res chain seq x y z
N MET A 1 -23.96 26.51 38.53
CA MET A 1 -24.56 26.56 37.18
C MET A 1 -24.99 25.15 36.77
N LYS A 2 -26.25 24.94 36.36
CA LYS A 2 -26.68 23.66 35.78
C LYS A 2 -26.04 23.54 34.40
N MET A 3 -25.04 22.67 34.23
CA MET A 3 -24.47 22.43 32.90
C MET A 3 -25.45 21.58 32.10
N SER A 4 -25.72 22.00 30.87
CA SER A 4 -26.70 21.35 30.00
C SER A 4 -26.14 20.03 29.45
N TYR A 5 -26.95 18.97 29.46
CA TYR A 5 -26.65 17.71 28.77
C TYR A 5 -26.38 17.91 27.27
N TRP A 6 -26.98 18.95 26.67
CA TRP A 6 -26.70 19.30 25.28
C TRP A 6 -25.24 19.71 25.06
N ARG A 7 -24.65 20.46 25.99
CA ARG A 7 -23.24 20.84 25.92
C ARG A 7 -22.32 19.65 26.10
N PHE A 8 -22.71 18.70 26.96
CA PHE A 8 -22.00 17.43 27.11
C PHE A 8 -22.00 16.64 25.80
N ALA A 9 -23.17 16.43 25.20
CA ALA A 9 -23.30 15.72 23.93
C ALA A 9 -22.52 16.42 22.81
N ALA A 10 -22.63 17.74 22.69
CA ALA A 10 -21.88 18.52 21.71
C ALA A 10 -20.38 18.38 21.90
N MET A 11 -19.88 18.44 23.15
CA MET A 11 -18.46 18.25 23.44
C MET A 11 -17.96 16.87 23.01
N ILE A 12 -18.67 15.80 23.37
CA ILE A 12 -18.30 14.44 22.96
C ILE A 12 -18.31 14.31 21.44
N ALA A 13 -19.37 14.76 20.77
CA ALA A 13 -19.49 14.66 19.32
C ALA A 13 -18.39 15.43 18.59
N THR A 14 -18.13 16.68 18.99
CA THR A 14 -17.06 17.49 18.39
C THR A 14 -15.69 16.87 18.63
N SER A 15 -15.39 16.42 19.86
CA SER A 15 -14.11 15.76 20.16
C SER A 15 -13.92 14.46 19.36
N THR A 16 -14.97 13.66 19.21
CA THR A 16 -14.94 12.42 18.41
C THR A 16 -14.65 12.72 16.94
N LEU A 17 -15.34 13.71 16.37
CA LEU A 17 -15.13 14.13 14.98
C LEU A 17 -13.72 14.68 14.74
N VAL A 18 -13.24 15.54 15.66
CA VAL A 18 -11.87 16.08 15.58
C VAL A 18 -10.85 14.96 15.67
N MET A 19 -11.01 14.02 16.61
CA MET A 19 -10.11 12.87 16.74
C MET A 19 -10.10 12.01 15.48
N PHE A 20 -11.26 11.75 14.87
CA PHE A 20 -11.35 11.02 13.61
C PHE A 20 -10.51 11.66 12.50
N VAL A 21 -10.60 12.99 12.34
CA VAL A 21 -9.79 13.72 11.35
C VAL A 21 -8.30 13.69 11.72
N LEU A 22 -7.96 13.89 12.99
CA LEU A 22 -6.57 13.91 13.45
C LEU A 22 -5.85 12.56 13.23
N MET A 23 -6.58 11.44 13.23
CA MET A 23 -6.01 10.11 12.93
C MET A 23 -5.43 10.02 11.51
N TYR A 24 -5.83 10.87 10.57
CA TYR A 24 -5.28 10.91 9.21
C TYR A 24 -3.94 11.65 9.10
N LEU A 25 -3.59 12.49 10.07
CA LEU A 25 -2.39 13.33 10.01
C LEU A 25 -1.08 12.54 10.05
N ASN A 26 -1.13 11.25 10.44
CA ASN A 26 0.05 10.39 10.48
C ASN A 26 0.33 9.65 9.16
N THR A 27 -0.45 9.91 8.11
CA THR A 27 -0.28 9.28 6.79
C THR A 27 0.98 9.84 6.10
N TYR A 28 1.87 8.97 5.61
CA TYR A 28 3.20 9.37 5.11
C TYR A 28 3.17 10.23 3.85
N VAL A 29 2.30 9.86 2.89
CA VAL A 29 2.10 10.55 1.61
C VAL A 29 0.62 10.90 1.48
N LEU A 30 0.30 12.05 0.89
CA LEU A 30 -1.09 12.50 0.71
C LEU A 30 -1.89 11.53 -0.18
N ASP A 31 -1.24 10.92 -1.17
CA ASP A 31 -1.83 9.93 -2.08
C ASP A 31 -2.19 8.60 -1.40
N HIS A 32 -1.98 8.48 -0.09
CA HIS A 32 -2.39 7.32 0.72
C HIS A 32 -3.59 7.65 1.61
N VAL A 33 -4.20 8.82 1.50
CA VAL A 33 -5.38 9.20 2.30
C VAL A 33 -6.64 8.67 1.61
N HIS A 34 -7.17 7.57 2.15
CA HIS A 34 -8.44 6.96 1.73
C HIS A 34 -9.47 6.98 2.85
N TRP A 35 -10.75 6.83 2.52
CA TRP A 35 -11.77 6.61 3.53
C TRP A 35 -11.51 5.29 4.29
N SER A 36 -11.91 5.22 5.56
CA SER A 36 -11.75 4.00 6.36
C SER A 36 -12.88 3.85 7.35
N GLU A 37 -13.76 2.87 7.08
CA GLU A 37 -14.86 2.51 7.95
C GLU A 37 -14.35 2.05 9.33
N THR A 38 -13.29 1.24 9.36
CA THR A 38 -12.66 0.78 10.60
C THR A 38 -12.16 1.94 11.47
N ARG A 39 -11.61 3.02 10.89
CA ARG A 39 -11.24 4.24 11.64
C ARG A 39 -12.47 4.96 12.21
N ALA A 40 -13.57 4.99 11.47
CA ALA A 40 -14.83 5.57 11.95
C ALA A 40 -15.38 4.80 13.15
N TRP A 41 -15.39 3.45 13.09
CA TRP A 41 -15.81 2.61 14.22
C TRP A 41 -14.88 2.74 15.43
N MET A 42 -13.57 2.84 15.22
CA MET A 42 -12.61 3.13 16.30
C MET A 42 -12.88 4.49 16.95
N ALA A 43 -13.16 5.54 16.16
CA ALA A 43 -13.50 6.86 16.69
C ALA A 43 -14.76 6.81 17.56
N LEU A 44 -15.80 6.10 17.12
CA LEU A 44 -17.04 5.91 17.90
C LEU A 44 -16.79 5.15 19.21
N MET A 45 -15.97 4.09 19.18
CA MET A 45 -15.57 3.35 20.38
C MET A 45 -14.85 4.26 21.40
N MET A 46 -13.90 5.08 20.94
CA MET A 46 -13.18 6.02 21.79
C MET A 46 -14.11 7.11 22.34
N GLY A 47 -14.99 7.67 21.50
CA GLY A 47 -15.99 8.66 21.90
C GLY A 47 -16.97 8.13 22.95
N ALA A 48 -17.45 6.90 22.79
CA ALA A 48 -18.31 6.23 23.76
C ALA A 48 -17.61 6.01 25.11
N THR A 49 -16.34 5.60 25.08
CA THR A 49 -15.50 5.43 26.27
C THR A 49 -15.28 6.75 27.00
N MET A 50 -14.95 7.81 26.24
CA MET A 50 -14.77 9.16 26.76
C MET A 50 -16.04 9.68 27.42
N ALA A 51 -17.21 9.50 26.78
CA ALA A 51 -18.49 9.89 27.35
C ALA A 51 -18.77 9.17 28.69
N PHE A 52 -18.49 7.87 28.75
CA PHE A 52 -18.64 7.08 29.98
C PHE A 52 -17.76 7.63 31.11
N ILE A 53 -16.46 7.76 30.86
CA ILE A 53 -15.48 8.22 31.87
C ILE A 53 -15.81 9.64 32.31
N MET A 54 -15.99 10.57 31.37
CA MET A 54 -16.25 11.98 31.68
C MET A 54 -17.52 12.16 32.52
N LEU A 55 -18.60 11.45 32.18
CA LEU A 55 -19.82 11.53 32.97
C LEU A 55 -19.63 10.97 34.39
N ALA A 56 -18.86 9.89 34.55
CA ALA A 56 -18.56 9.30 35.86
C ALA A 56 -17.84 10.28 36.80
N PHE A 57 -16.87 11.05 36.29
CA PHE A 57 -16.17 12.07 37.08
C PHE A 57 -17.02 13.33 37.33
N MET A 58 -17.99 13.63 36.47
CA MET A 58 -18.81 14.85 36.55
C MET A 58 -20.23 14.63 37.06
N LEU A 59 -20.53 13.51 37.72
CA LEU A 59 -21.88 13.17 38.21
C LEU A 59 -22.52 14.26 39.09
N SER A 60 -21.71 15.00 39.86
CA SER A 60 -22.20 16.09 40.71
C SER A 60 -22.84 17.24 39.91
N MET A 61 -22.47 17.39 38.64
CA MET A 61 -22.91 18.44 37.72
C MET A 61 -24.21 18.10 36.98
N TYR A 62 -24.46 16.81 36.76
CA TYR A 62 -25.58 16.26 35.99
C TYR A 62 -26.61 15.58 36.90
N LYS A 63 -27.65 16.32 37.29
CA LYS A 63 -28.58 15.89 38.36
C LYS A 63 -29.69 14.91 37.93
N LYS A 64 -29.96 14.75 36.63
CA LYS A 64 -31.07 13.89 36.16
C LYS A 64 -30.60 12.43 36.08
N ARG A 65 -30.88 11.64 37.13
CA ARG A 65 -30.46 10.24 37.23
C ARG A 65 -30.84 9.39 36.01
N ALA A 66 -32.08 9.53 35.52
CA ALA A 66 -32.55 8.78 34.34
C ALA A 66 -31.71 9.08 33.08
N VAL A 67 -31.35 10.34 32.85
CA VAL A 67 -30.50 10.74 31.71
C VAL A 67 -29.08 10.20 31.88
N ASN A 68 -28.52 10.24 33.09
CA ASN A 68 -27.18 9.70 33.34
C ASN A 68 -27.13 8.18 33.08
N ILE A 69 -28.13 7.44 33.57
CA ILE A 69 -28.23 5.99 33.32
C ILE A 69 -28.34 5.71 31.82
N ALA A 70 -29.18 6.48 31.11
CA ALA A 70 -29.31 6.35 29.66
C ALA A 70 -27.99 6.60 28.92
N ILE A 71 -27.21 7.60 29.33
CA ILE A 71 -25.88 7.86 28.76
C ILE A 71 -24.93 6.70 29.03
N PHE A 72 -24.86 6.18 30.26
CA PHE A 72 -23.98 5.05 30.57
C PHE A 72 -24.33 3.79 29.78
N VAL A 73 -25.61 3.42 29.75
CA VAL A 73 -26.09 2.25 28.98
C VAL A 73 -25.86 2.47 27.49
N GLY A 74 -26.16 3.67 26.98
CA GLY A 74 -25.91 4.04 25.60
C GLY A 74 -24.43 3.95 25.22
N SER A 75 -23.54 4.48 26.05
CA SER A 75 -22.08 4.38 25.86
C SER A 75 -21.61 2.93 25.83
N ILE A 76 -22.09 2.07 26.75
CA ILE A 76 -21.74 0.64 26.76
C ILE A 76 -22.24 -0.04 25.47
N ALA A 77 -23.47 0.24 25.04
CA ALA A 77 -24.03 -0.34 23.83
C ALA A 77 -23.27 0.08 22.57
N VAL A 78 -22.99 1.39 22.41
CA VAL A 78 -22.20 1.90 21.28
C VAL A 78 -20.78 1.33 21.29
N PHE A 79 -20.15 1.24 22.47
CA PHE A 79 -18.83 0.62 22.61
C PHE A 79 -18.84 -0.84 22.17
N ALA A 80 -19.80 -1.64 22.66
CA ALA A 80 -19.89 -3.05 22.33
C ALA A 80 -20.15 -3.29 20.83
N LEU A 81 -21.05 -2.50 20.22
CA LEU A 81 -21.33 -2.57 18.79
C LEU A 81 -20.10 -2.17 17.96
N SER A 82 -19.45 -1.05 18.30
CA SER A 82 -18.26 -0.58 17.58
C SER A 82 -17.11 -1.57 17.71
N LEU A 83 -16.91 -2.15 18.90
CA LEU A 83 -15.90 -3.19 19.12
C LEU A 83 -16.19 -4.45 18.31
N TRP A 84 -17.46 -4.86 18.24
CA TRP A 84 -17.85 -5.99 17.42
C TRP A 84 -17.56 -5.72 15.93
N LEU A 85 -17.94 -4.57 15.39
CA LEU A 85 -17.67 -4.19 13.99
C LEU A 85 -16.17 -4.14 13.66
N VAL A 86 -15.37 -3.48 14.51
CA VAL A 86 -13.91 -3.42 14.34
C VAL A 86 -13.28 -4.81 14.40
N ARG A 87 -13.80 -5.73 15.23
CA ARG A 87 -13.23 -7.08 15.36
C ARG A 87 -13.75 -8.09 14.34
N SER A 88 -14.99 -7.94 13.88
CA SER A 88 -15.60 -8.88 12.94
C SER A 88 -15.26 -8.53 11.49
N GLN A 89 -15.00 -7.25 11.20
CA GLN A 89 -14.82 -6.74 9.84
C GLN A 89 -16.00 -7.10 8.92
N ALA A 90 -17.19 -7.33 9.49
CA ALA A 90 -18.34 -7.90 8.78
C ALA A 90 -18.94 -7.00 7.69
N THR A 91 -18.55 -5.73 7.65
CA THR A 91 -19.02 -4.72 6.68
C THR A 91 -17.95 -4.31 5.68
N ILE A 92 -16.74 -4.84 5.80
CA ILE A 92 -15.59 -4.45 4.97
C ILE A 92 -15.51 -5.37 3.76
N ASP A 93 -15.57 -4.80 2.57
CA ASP A 93 -15.30 -5.51 1.30
C ASP A 93 -13.83 -5.43 0.85
N ASP A 94 -13.51 -6.02 -0.31
CA ASP A 94 -12.13 -6.12 -0.81
C ASP A 94 -11.49 -4.73 -1.05
N SER A 95 -12.24 -3.82 -1.67
CA SER A 95 -11.76 -2.46 -1.95
C SER A 95 -11.61 -1.67 -0.66
N GLU A 96 -12.60 -1.70 0.24
CA GLU A 96 -12.56 -1.02 1.54
C GLU A 96 -11.41 -1.54 2.42
N TYR A 97 -11.12 -2.84 2.37
CA TYR A 97 -9.97 -3.44 3.03
C TYR A 97 -8.67 -2.82 2.53
N MET A 98 -8.46 -2.82 1.21
CA MET A 98 -7.24 -2.30 0.59
C MET A 98 -7.08 -0.79 0.80
N GLU A 99 -8.16 -0.02 0.62
CA GLU A 99 -8.19 1.43 0.88
C GLU A 99 -7.82 1.76 2.32
N ALA A 100 -8.32 1.01 3.31
CA ALA A 100 -7.96 1.21 4.71
C ALA A 100 -6.51 0.77 5.02
N MET A 101 -5.98 -0.18 4.26
CA MET A 101 -4.68 -0.78 4.49
C MET A 101 -3.52 0.02 3.86
N ILE A 102 -3.77 0.75 2.77
CA ILE A 102 -2.82 1.71 2.17
C ILE A 102 -2.29 2.72 3.21
N PRO A 103 -3.12 3.50 3.93
CA PRO A 103 -2.63 4.43 4.95
C PRO A 103 -2.05 3.71 6.18
N HIS A 104 -2.46 2.48 6.48
CA HIS A 104 -1.85 1.69 7.56
C HIS A 104 -0.39 1.34 7.21
N HIS A 105 -0.15 0.85 6.00
CA HIS A 105 1.19 0.52 5.49
C HIS A 105 2.06 1.78 5.37
N SER A 106 1.47 2.88 4.92
CA SER A 106 2.09 4.20 4.87
C SER A 106 2.71 4.64 6.21
N ILE A 107 2.02 4.42 7.33
CA ILE A 107 2.55 4.73 8.68
C ILE A 107 3.78 3.88 9.01
N ALA A 108 3.80 2.60 8.62
CA ALA A 108 4.93 1.71 8.84
C ALA A 108 6.16 2.17 8.05
N ILE A 109 5.98 2.61 6.79
CA ILE A 109 7.05 3.20 5.98
C ILE A 109 7.60 4.45 6.67
N MET A 110 6.74 5.40 7.07
CA MET A 110 7.17 6.63 7.75
C MET A 110 8.01 6.30 9.00
N THR A 111 7.50 5.39 9.83
CA THR A 111 8.12 5.04 11.11
C THR A 111 9.48 4.36 10.90
N SER A 112 9.56 3.42 9.95
CA SER A 112 10.78 2.66 9.64
C SER A 112 11.86 3.53 9.01
N THR A 113 11.46 4.50 8.16
CA THR A 113 12.38 5.43 7.50
C THR A 113 12.90 6.51 8.46
N ARG A 114 12.07 7.02 9.39
CA ARG A 114 12.42 8.16 10.25
C ARG A 114 12.98 7.78 11.62
N ALA A 115 12.80 6.53 12.06
CA ALA A 115 13.30 6.08 13.34
C ALA A 115 14.85 6.08 13.40
N GLN A 116 15.39 6.54 14.53
CA GLN A 116 16.83 6.56 14.81
C GLN A 116 17.32 5.17 15.25
N ILE A 117 17.33 4.23 14.30
CA ILE A 117 17.72 2.84 14.53
C ILE A 117 19.24 2.68 14.34
N SER A 118 19.93 2.21 15.38
CA SER A 118 21.39 2.00 15.37
C SER A 118 21.81 0.53 15.28
N ASP A 119 21.00 -0.42 15.75
CA ASP A 119 21.33 -1.86 15.64
C ASP A 119 21.18 -2.30 14.17
N PRO A 120 22.24 -2.84 13.52
CA PRO A 120 22.20 -3.21 12.11
C PRO A 120 21.13 -4.26 11.77
N ARG A 121 20.78 -5.15 12.71
CA ARG A 121 19.74 -6.17 12.50
C ARG A 121 18.36 -5.52 12.45
N VAL A 122 18.14 -4.52 13.31
CA VAL A 122 16.88 -3.76 13.34
C VAL A 122 16.78 -2.83 12.13
N ARG A 123 17.90 -2.24 11.68
CA ARG A 123 17.94 -1.47 10.43
C ARG A 123 17.57 -2.35 9.23
N LYS A 124 18.19 -3.52 9.11
CA LYS A 124 17.84 -4.50 8.07
C LYS A 124 16.33 -4.81 8.08
N LEU A 125 15.76 -5.12 9.24
CA LEU A 125 14.32 -5.38 9.37
C LEU A 125 13.47 -4.17 8.95
N ALA A 126 13.86 -2.95 9.35
CA ALA A 126 13.14 -1.74 8.97
C ALA A 126 13.17 -1.50 7.45
N ASP A 127 14.29 -1.78 6.80
CA ASP A 127 14.44 -1.62 5.35
C ASP A 127 13.62 -2.70 4.60
N GLU A 128 13.58 -3.94 5.11
CA GLU A 128 12.70 -5.02 4.60
C GLU A 128 11.21 -4.64 4.74
N ILE A 129 10.81 -4.05 5.87
CA ILE A 129 9.44 -3.54 6.07
C ILE A 129 9.13 -2.45 5.05
N VAL A 130 10.04 -1.49 4.84
CA VAL A 130 9.82 -0.41 3.85
C VAL A 130 9.62 -0.96 2.44
N ALA A 131 10.48 -1.91 2.02
CA ALA A 131 10.39 -2.50 0.69
C ALA A 131 9.07 -3.26 0.48
N ALA A 132 8.70 -4.14 1.42
CA ALA A 132 7.46 -4.91 1.35
C ALA A 132 6.23 -3.98 1.31
N GLN A 133 6.17 -3.00 2.22
CA GLN A 133 4.99 -2.14 2.36
C GLN A 133 4.81 -1.19 1.18
N ARG A 134 5.89 -0.77 0.51
CA ARG A 134 5.80 0.01 -0.75
C ARG A 134 5.22 -0.82 -1.88
N ARG A 135 5.67 -2.06 -2.03
CA ARG A 135 5.15 -3.01 -3.01
C ARG A 135 3.67 -3.28 -2.78
N GLU A 136 3.30 -3.64 -1.55
CA GLU A 136 1.92 -3.95 -1.17
C GLU A 136 0.98 -2.75 -1.40
N ILE A 137 1.44 -1.51 -1.16
CA ILE A 137 0.66 -0.30 -1.49
C ILE A 137 0.43 -0.19 -3.01
N ALA A 138 1.46 -0.43 -3.83
CA ALA A 138 1.31 -0.36 -5.28
C ALA A 138 0.36 -1.45 -5.81
N GLU A 139 0.45 -2.66 -5.26
CA GLU A 139 -0.45 -3.78 -5.58
C GLU A 139 -1.90 -3.47 -5.17
N MET A 140 -2.13 -3.00 -3.95
CA MET A 140 -3.45 -2.59 -3.47
C MET A 140 -4.06 -1.48 -4.34
N LYS A 141 -3.26 -0.46 -4.71
CA LYS A 141 -3.73 0.62 -5.60
C LYS A 141 -4.13 0.11 -6.98
N TYR A 142 -3.39 -0.86 -7.51
CA TYR A 142 -3.73 -1.50 -8.78
C TYR A 142 -5.03 -2.28 -8.67
N LEU A 143 -5.15 -3.15 -7.66
CA LEU A 143 -6.32 -4.01 -7.46
C LEU A 143 -7.59 -3.21 -7.19
N VAL A 144 -7.54 -2.16 -6.35
CA VAL A 144 -8.69 -1.26 -6.12
C VAL A 144 -9.20 -0.70 -7.45
N ALA A 145 -8.30 -0.15 -8.27
CA ALA A 145 -8.69 0.43 -9.55
C ALA A 145 -9.18 -0.60 -10.56
N HIS A 146 -8.60 -1.80 -10.56
CA HIS A 146 -9.00 -2.90 -11.43
C HIS A 146 -10.41 -3.38 -11.08
N ILE A 147 -10.68 -3.66 -9.79
CA ILE A 147 -11.99 -4.09 -9.28
C ILE A 147 -13.05 -3.03 -9.53
N GLU A 148 -12.77 -1.76 -9.25
CA GLU A 148 -13.71 -0.65 -9.48
C GLU A 148 -14.07 -0.46 -10.96
N SER A 149 -13.13 -0.77 -11.87
CA SER A 149 -13.38 -0.70 -13.31
C SER A 149 -14.27 -1.84 -13.84
N GLY A 150 -14.54 -2.86 -13.01
CA GLY A 150 -15.26 -4.07 -13.41
C GLY A 150 -14.44 -5.02 -14.30
N ALA A 151 -13.13 -4.78 -14.42
CA ALA A 151 -12.21 -5.72 -15.04
C ALA A 151 -11.87 -6.83 -14.03
N GLY A 152 -12.08 -8.09 -14.43
CA GLY A 152 -11.47 -9.24 -13.76
C GLY A 152 -12.06 -9.66 -12.41
N GLU A 153 -13.32 -10.13 -12.37
CA GLU A 153 -13.65 -11.17 -11.39
C GLU A 153 -12.80 -12.40 -11.73
N VAL A 154 -11.81 -12.70 -10.89
CA VAL A 154 -10.97 -13.89 -11.04
C VAL A 154 -11.60 -15.01 -10.21
N ASP A 155 -12.22 -15.99 -10.88
CA ASP A 155 -12.94 -17.09 -10.23
C ASP A 155 -12.05 -17.94 -9.29
N ALA A 156 -10.74 -18.00 -9.54
CA ALA A 156 -9.75 -18.63 -8.68
C ALA A 156 -8.33 -18.15 -9.01
N LEU A 157 -7.50 -17.95 -7.97
CA LEU A 157 -6.06 -17.81 -8.15
C LEU A 157 -5.47 -19.11 -8.68
N HIS A 158 -4.51 -19.02 -9.61
CA HIS A 158 -3.73 -20.20 -10.02
C HIS A 158 -2.80 -20.61 -8.88
N GLU A 159 -3.24 -21.52 -8.02
CA GLU A 159 -2.37 -22.12 -7.02
C GLU A 159 -1.62 -23.31 -7.64
N PRO A 160 -0.28 -23.23 -7.83
CA PRO A 160 0.48 -24.37 -8.28
C PRO A 160 0.34 -25.50 -7.24
N SER A 161 -0.15 -26.66 -7.70
CA SER A 161 -0.30 -27.87 -6.88
C SER A 161 1.04 -28.29 -6.28
N THR A 162 1.29 -27.89 -5.03
CA THR A 162 2.50 -28.26 -4.30
C THR A 162 2.17 -29.33 -3.28
N GLN A 163 2.42 -30.60 -3.64
CA GLN A 163 2.46 -31.65 -2.62
C GLN A 163 3.66 -31.38 -1.69
N PRO A 164 3.49 -31.49 -0.36
CA PRO A 164 4.58 -31.26 0.57
C PRO A 164 5.70 -32.27 0.33
N ARG A 165 6.88 -31.78 -0.07
CA ARG A 165 8.09 -32.59 -0.31
C ARG A 165 9.12 -32.35 0.79
N VAL A 166 9.68 -33.43 1.33
CA VAL A 166 10.85 -33.35 2.22
C VAL A 166 12.09 -33.18 1.37
N VAL A 167 12.81 -32.07 1.59
CA VAL A 167 14.05 -31.75 0.88
C VAL A 167 15.21 -31.60 1.87
N PRO A 168 16.46 -31.84 1.44
CA PRO A 168 17.63 -31.50 2.24
C PRO A 168 17.66 -29.99 2.57
N ALA A 169 18.19 -29.64 3.73
CA ALA A 169 18.27 -28.23 4.16
C ALA A 169 19.00 -27.32 3.15
N ALA A 170 20.03 -27.83 2.48
CA ALA A 170 20.73 -27.08 1.44
C ALA A 170 19.82 -26.75 0.25
N GLU A 171 18.96 -27.68 -0.17
CA GLU A 171 18.01 -27.42 -1.26
C GLU A 171 16.97 -26.39 -0.84
N ALA A 172 16.44 -26.48 0.39
CA ALA A 172 15.51 -25.48 0.92
C ALA A 172 16.12 -24.07 1.02
N ILE A 173 17.43 -23.95 1.24
CA ILE A 173 18.13 -22.65 1.31
C ILE A 173 18.34 -22.05 -0.10
N HIS A 174 18.41 -22.89 -1.13
CA HIS A 174 18.77 -22.47 -2.49
C HIS A 174 17.59 -22.43 -3.48
N SER A 175 16.41 -22.92 -3.10
CA SER A 175 15.20 -22.83 -3.92
C SER A 175 14.44 -21.53 -3.69
N ALA A 176 14.13 -20.79 -4.75
CA ALA A 176 13.18 -19.67 -4.69
C ALA A 176 11.75 -20.18 -4.85
N THR A 177 10.82 -19.65 -4.07
CA THR A 177 9.38 -19.92 -4.22
C THR A 177 8.80 -18.94 -5.22
N ILE A 178 8.14 -19.43 -6.27
CA ILE A 178 7.59 -18.59 -7.35
C ILE A 178 6.56 -17.58 -6.81
N ALA A 179 5.74 -18.01 -5.84
CA ALA A 179 4.75 -17.17 -5.17
C ALA A 179 5.34 -15.99 -4.36
N THR A 180 6.66 -15.89 -4.23
CA THR A 180 7.35 -14.78 -3.54
C THR A 180 8.30 -14.01 -4.46
N ILE A 181 8.16 -14.15 -5.79
CA ILE A 181 8.93 -13.38 -6.76
C ILE A 181 8.33 -11.98 -6.87
N ASP A 182 9.02 -11.02 -6.28
CA ASP A 182 8.65 -9.60 -6.27
C ASP A 182 9.69 -8.75 -7.01
N LEU A 183 9.26 -7.61 -7.57
CA LEU A 183 10.19 -6.63 -8.12
C LEU A 183 10.87 -5.87 -6.97
N GLU A 184 12.19 -5.85 -6.97
CA GLU A 184 12.99 -5.13 -5.98
C GLU A 184 13.43 -3.75 -6.48
N GLU A 185 13.60 -2.79 -5.56
CA GLU A 185 14.20 -1.50 -5.88
C GLU A 185 15.65 -1.67 -6.38
N LEU A 186 15.91 -1.08 -7.55
CA LEU A 186 17.21 -1.05 -8.21
C LEU A 186 18.07 0.09 -7.68
N GLN A 187 19.35 -0.21 -7.47
CA GLN A 187 20.38 0.80 -7.21
C GLN A 187 20.92 1.36 -8.54
N GLU A 188 21.37 2.61 -8.53
CA GLU A 188 21.91 3.27 -9.73
C GLU A 188 23.08 2.50 -10.36
N ALA A 189 23.94 1.90 -9.53
CA ALA A 189 25.05 1.06 -10.00
C ALA A 189 24.57 -0.22 -10.73
N GLU A 190 23.44 -0.79 -10.30
CA GLU A 190 22.84 -1.97 -10.93
C GLU A 190 22.25 -1.61 -12.29
N ILE A 191 21.56 -0.47 -12.39
CA ILE A 191 21.01 0.06 -13.64
C ILE A 191 22.15 0.35 -14.63
N THR A 192 23.18 1.08 -14.18
CA THR A 192 24.33 1.45 -15.00
C THR A 192 25.07 0.24 -15.55
N LYS A 193 25.14 -0.86 -14.78
CA LYS A 193 25.77 -2.11 -15.19
C LYS A 193 25.11 -2.75 -16.41
N VAL A 194 23.79 -2.63 -16.55
CA VAL A 194 23.02 -3.26 -17.65
C VAL A 194 22.72 -2.27 -18.78
N LEU A 195 22.21 -1.09 -18.43
CA LEU A 195 21.73 -0.09 -19.39
C LEU A 195 22.81 0.91 -19.83
N GLY A 196 23.91 1.03 -19.08
CA GLY A 196 24.93 2.07 -19.26
C GLY A 196 24.59 3.36 -18.51
N GLY A 197 25.43 4.39 -18.63
CA GLY A 197 25.27 5.68 -17.96
C GLY A 197 24.43 6.72 -18.72
N ASP A 198 23.56 6.28 -19.63
CA ASP A 198 22.73 7.14 -20.46
C ASP A 198 21.34 7.38 -19.81
N THR A 199 20.54 8.28 -20.39
CA THR A 199 19.15 8.51 -19.98
C THR A 199 18.34 7.20 -19.99
N TYR A 200 17.65 6.93 -18.89
CA TYR A 200 16.74 5.79 -18.74
C TYR A 200 15.40 6.25 -18.16
N CYS A 201 14.37 5.43 -18.33
CA CYS A 201 13.09 5.60 -17.67
C CYS A 201 12.88 4.50 -16.63
N GLY A 202 12.32 4.88 -15.49
CA GLY A 202 12.05 4.00 -14.37
C GLY A 202 10.55 3.90 -14.10
N PHE A 203 10.12 2.70 -13.73
CA PHE A 203 8.85 2.48 -13.05
C PHE A 203 9.11 2.40 -11.54
N HIS A 204 8.32 3.11 -10.76
CA HIS A 204 8.49 3.29 -9.31
C HIS A 204 7.17 2.95 -8.60
N TYR A 205 7.22 2.24 -7.47
CA TYR A 205 6.02 1.98 -6.66
C TYR A 205 5.40 3.25 -6.03
N SER A 206 6.21 4.28 -5.77
CA SER A 206 5.74 5.57 -5.25
C SER A 206 6.66 6.71 -5.70
N ALA A 207 6.20 7.96 -5.52
CA ALA A 207 7.02 9.15 -5.82
C ALA A 207 8.36 9.20 -5.05
N GLU A 208 8.47 8.49 -3.92
CA GLU A 208 9.66 8.47 -3.05
C GLU A 208 10.45 7.15 -3.10
N SER A 209 10.05 6.18 -3.92
CA SER A 209 10.77 4.90 -4.05
C SER A 209 11.83 4.94 -5.16
N GLY A 210 12.85 4.09 -5.04
CA GLY A 210 13.72 3.76 -6.17
C GLY A 210 12.94 3.12 -7.33
N PRO A 211 13.53 3.07 -8.54
CA PRO A 211 12.92 2.37 -9.66
C PRO A 211 12.96 0.86 -9.41
N VAL A 212 11.86 0.16 -9.63
CA VAL A 212 11.78 -1.32 -9.55
C VAL A 212 11.93 -1.97 -10.92
N ALA A 213 11.74 -1.18 -11.98
CA ALA A 213 12.13 -1.51 -13.33
C ALA A 213 12.81 -0.28 -13.94
N ALA A 214 13.91 -0.49 -14.67
CA ALA A 214 14.54 0.57 -15.46
C ALA A 214 14.64 0.13 -16.92
N MET A 215 14.45 1.05 -17.85
CA MET A 215 14.44 0.74 -19.27
C MET A 215 14.96 1.88 -20.12
N ARG A 216 15.55 1.52 -21.25
CA ARG A 216 15.95 2.43 -22.30
C ARG A 216 15.35 1.94 -23.60
N VAL A 217 14.36 2.68 -24.08
CA VAL A 217 13.61 2.37 -25.30
C VAL A 217 13.83 3.48 -26.30
N ASP A 218 14.16 3.12 -27.53
CA ASP A 218 14.31 4.07 -28.62
C ASP A 218 12.94 4.52 -29.17
N ARG A 219 12.95 5.47 -30.12
CA ARG A 219 11.72 5.98 -30.73
C ARG A 219 10.95 4.94 -31.55
N ASN A 220 11.61 3.85 -31.93
CA ASN A 220 11.02 2.76 -32.71
C ASN A 220 10.52 1.63 -31.80
N GLY A 221 10.67 1.76 -30.48
CA GLY A 221 10.24 0.75 -29.53
C GLY A 221 11.24 -0.34 -29.20
N ALA A 222 12.43 -0.30 -29.81
CA ALA A 222 13.48 -1.26 -29.52
C ALA A 222 14.33 -0.75 -28.35
N GLY A 223 14.64 -1.64 -27.42
CA GLY A 223 15.14 -1.22 -26.13
C GLY A 223 15.53 -2.37 -25.23
N ARG A 224 16.16 -2.01 -24.13
CA ARG A 224 16.59 -2.94 -23.08
C ARG A 224 16.03 -2.46 -21.75
N GLY A 225 15.57 -3.40 -20.94
CA GLY A 225 15.09 -3.20 -19.59
C GLY A 225 15.93 -3.99 -18.59
N VAL A 226 15.84 -3.63 -17.32
CA VAL A 226 16.41 -4.39 -16.21
C VAL A 226 15.41 -4.43 -15.07
N LEU A 227 15.26 -5.62 -14.50
CA LEU A 227 14.57 -5.90 -13.25
C LEU A 227 15.55 -6.50 -12.25
N LYS A 228 15.17 -6.48 -10.98
CA LYS A 228 15.86 -7.19 -9.91
C LYS A 228 14.90 -8.14 -9.22
N LEU A 229 15.25 -9.43 -9.24
CA LEU A 229 14.49 -10.52 -8.63
C LEU A 229 15.44 -11.35 -7.75
N HIS A 230 15.13 -11.49 -6.47
CA HIS A 230 15.96 -12.22 -5.50
C HIS A 230 17.43 -11.74 -5.49
N GLY A 231 17.65 -10.43 -5.57
CA GLY A 231 18.98 -9.83 -5.66
C GLY A 231 19.71 -10.04 -6.99
N MET A 232 19.09 -10.70 -7.97
CA MET A 232 19.68 -10.98 -9.30
C MET A 232 19.11 -10.02 -10.34
N LEU A 233 19.98 -9.50 -11.22
CA LEU A 233 19.56 -8.62 -12.31
C LEU A 233 19.11 -9.46 -13.50
N VAL A 234 17.91 -9.18 -13.99
CA VAL A 234 17.33 -9.79 -15.19
C VAL A 234 17.26 -8.72 -16.27
N GLU A 235 17.98 -8.94 -17.38
CA GLU A 235 17.92 -8.07 -18.55
C GLU A 235 16.72 -8.48 -19.42
N LEU A 236 15.90 -7.51 -19.79
CA LEU A 236 14.71 -7.70 -20.64
C LEU A 236 14.93 -7.02 -22.00
N ALA A 237 14.35 -7.57 -23.05
CA ALA A 237 14.27 -6.94 -24.35
C ALA A 237 12.87 -6.35 -24.57
N SER A 238 12.77 -5.14 -25.12
CA SER A 238 11.46 -4.59 -25.48
C SER A 238 10.99 -5.15 -26.82
N SER A 239 9.70 -5.50 -26.88
CA SER A 239 8.97 -5.63 -28.13
C SER A 239 8.45 -4.26 -28.57
N ALA A 240 8.12 -4.12 -29.85
CA ALA A 240 7.60 -2.85 -30.37
C ALA A 240 6.36 -2.40 -29.55
N PRO A 241 6.27 -1.13 -29.12
CA PRO A 241 5.23 -0.64 -28.25
C PRO A 241 3.87 -0.82 -28.90
N ALA A 242 2.87 -1.17 -28.09
CA ALA A 242 1.50 -1.24 -28.56
C ALA A 242 1.05 0.14 -29.09
N PRO A 243 0.09 0.19 -30.02
CA PRO A 243 -0.47 1.46 -30.54
C PRO A 243 -0.95 2.40 -29.43
N ASP A 244 -1.30 1.84 -28.27
CA ASP A 244 -1.90 2.51 -27.13
C ASP A 244 -0.85 3.12 -26.17
N GLY A 245 0.44 2.93 -26.43
CA GLY A 245 1.54 3.50 -25.64
C GLY A 245 2.11 2.57 -24.55
N ALA A 246 1.48 1.40 -24.34
CA ALA A 246 1.97 0.37 -23.45
C ALA A 246 3.32 -0.18 -23.92
N LEU A 247 4.23 -0.37 -22.97
CA LEU A 247 5.57 -0.90 -23.20
C LEU A 247 5.67 -2.31 -22.62
N THR A 248 6.03 -3.27 -23.46
CA THR A 248 6.26 -4.66 -23.06
C THR A 248 7.75 -4.97 -23.11
N LEU A 249 8.27 -5.53 -22.02
CA LEU A 249 9.63 -5.99 -21.85
C LEU A 249 9.60 -7.47 -21.46
N ALA A 250 10.35 -8.33 -22.15
CA ALA A 250 10.33 -9.76 -21.89
C ALA A 250 11.72 -10.41 -21.92
N ALA A 251 11.88 -11.47 -21.14
CA ALA A 251 12.99 -12.42 -21.21
C ALA A 251 12.58 -13.76 -20.59
N ASP A 252 12.85 -14.87 -21.29
CA ASP A 252 12.80 -16.25 -20.77
C ASP A 252 11.72 -16.52 -19.70
N GLY A 253 10.45 -16.44 -20.09
CA GLY A 253 9.30 -16.73 -19.22
C GLY A 253 8.90 -15.61 -18.26
N ILE A 254 9.53 -14.44 -18.35
CA ILE A 254 9.19 -13.23 -17.62
C ILE A 254 8.73 -12.16 -18.62
N GLU A 255 7.55 -11.61 -18.38
CA GLU A 255 7.02 -10.46 -19.10
C GLU A 255 6.65 -9.33 -18.12
N LEU A 256 7.07 -8.11 -18.46
CA LEU A 256 6.71 -6.89 -17.75
C LEU A 256 5.99 -5.97 -18.73
N VAL A 257 4.72 -5.68 -18.44
CA VAL A 257 3.90 -4.74 -19.19
C VAL A 257 3.79 -3.45 -18.39
N ILE A 258 4.09 -2.31 -19.00
CA ILE A 258 3.95 -0.99 -18.38
C ILE A 258 2.97 -0.18 -19.23
N ASP A 259 1.76 0.00 -18.70
CA ASP A 259 0.76 0.89 -19.25
C ASP A 259 1.01 2.31 -18.74
N ARG A 260 1.27 3.23 -19.69
CA ARG A 260 1.67 4.60 -19.40
C ARG A 260 1.12 5.56 -20.44
N PRO A 261 0.85 6.83 -20.09
CA PRO A 261 0.47 7.84 -21.06
C PRO A 261 1.53 8.01 -22.14
N ALA A 262 1.11 8.16 -23.41
CA ALA A 262 2.02 8.38 -24.54
C ALA A 262 2.95 9.60 -24.34
N GLU A 263 2.44 10.64 -23.67
CA GLU A 263 3.17 11.88 -23.35
C GLU A 263 4.33 11.64 -22.34
N ALA A 264 4.22 10.61 -21.49
CA ALA A 264 5.25 10.22 -20.53
C ALA A 264 6.52 9.65 -21.19
N ALA A 265 6.48 9.38 -22.50
CA ALA A 265 7.63 8.90 -23.27
C ALA A 265 8.74 9.97 -23.46
N SER A 266 8.44 11.25 -23.22
CA SER A 266 9.27 12.35 -23.76
C SER A 266 9.60 13.52 -22.81
N GLY A 267 9.40 13.40 -21.49
CA GLY A 267 9.74 14.49 -20.57
C GLY A 267 9.92 14.06 -19.11
N GLY A 268 10.73 14.81 -18.36
CA GLY A 268 11.09 14.55 -16.96
C GLY A 268 9.95 14.74 -15.94
N THR A 269 8.70 14.77 -16.38
CA THR A 269 7.51 14.86 -15.52
C THR A 269 7.06 13.45 -15.17
N SER A 270 6.95 13.16 -13.87
CA SER A 270 6.43 11.90 -13.36
C SER A 270 4.96 11.74 -13.74
N SER A 271 4.56 10.62 -14.33
CA SER A 271 3.15 10.28 -14.60
C SER A 271 2.74 9.05 -13.80
N GLU A 272 1.46 8.91 -13.47
CA GLU A 272 0.92 7.63 -12.98
C GLU A 272 1.00 6.60 -14.11
N ALA A 273 1.27 5.35 -13.74
CA ALA A 273 1.38 4.21 -14.66
C ALA A 273 1.05 2.91 -13.92
N ASP A 274 0.57 1.93 -14.67
CA ASP A 274 0.30 0.58 -14.17
C ASP A 274 1.36 -0.38 -14.74
N GLY A 275 2.03 -1.14 -13.88
CA GLY A 275 2.99 -2.17 -14.24
C GLY A 275 2.43 -3.55 -13.91
N GLN A 276 2.56 -4.52 -14.80
CA GLN A 276 2.13 -5.90 -14.59
C GLN A 276 3.32 -6.83 -14.81
N LEU A 277 3.63 -7.66 -13.81
CA LEU A 277 4.61 -8.73 -13.90
C LEU A 277 3.86 -10.03 -14.17
N ILE A 278 4.24 -10.71 -15.24
CA ILE A 278 3.67 -11.97 -15.69
C ILE A 278 4.81 -12.98 -15.78
N LEU A 279 4.64 -14.13 -15.12
CA LEU A 279 5.53 -15.29 -15.21
C LEU A 279 4.79 -16.46 -15.88
N ASP A 280 5.46 -17.15 -16.79
CA ASP A 280 4.92 -18.35 -17.47
C ASP A 280 4.46 -19.43 -16.48
N GLU A 281 5.04 -19.46 -15.28
CA GLU A 281 4.69 -20.37 -14.20
C GLU A 281 3.41 -19.98 -13.44
N GLY A 282 2.67 -18.98 -13.91
CA GLY A 282 1.31 -18.65 -13.47
C GLY A 282 1.21 -17.53 -12.43
N LEU A 283 2.28 -16.74 -12.23
CA LEU A 283 2.22 -15.53 -11.42
C LEU A 283 1.84 -14.34 -12.31
N GLU A 284 0.75 -13.67 -11.98
CA GLU A 284 0.34 -12.42 -12.60
C GLU A 284 0.03 -11.41 -11.49
N VAL A 285 0.83 -10.35 -11.40
CA VAL A 285 0.71 -9.33 -10.34
C VAL A 285 0.82 -7.94 -10.96
N GLY A 286 -0.16 -7.08 -10.65
CA GLY A 286 -0.18 -5.69 -11.06
C GLY A 286 0.23 -4.73 -9.95
N TYR A 287 0.74 -3.57 -10.36
CA TYR A 287 1.25 -2.51 -9.50
C TYR A 287 0.86 -1.16 -10.09
N ARG A 288 0.27 -0.28 -9.29
CA ARG A 288 0.00 1.11 -9.67
C ARG A 288 1.03 2.01 -9.02
N GLY A 289 1.76 2.73 -9.86
CA GLY A 289 2.91 3.52 -9.43
C GLY A 289 3.16 4.72 -10.35
N HIS A 290 4.43 5.09 -10.49
CA HIS A 290 4.84 6.22 -11.31
C HIS A 290 5.89 5.84 -12.35
N TYR A 291 5.75 6.41 -13.53
CA TYR A 291 6.73 6.33 -14.61
C TYR A 291 7.47 7.66 -14.73
N ARG A 292 8.80 7.62 -14.74
CA ARG A 292 9.65 8.82 -14.85
C ARG A 292 10.93 8.54 -15.61
N CYS A 293 11.30 9.45 -16.53
CA CYS A 293 12.58 9.40 -17.22
C CYS A 293 13.62 10.29 -16.53
N GLN A 294 14.75 9.70 -16.15
CA GLN A 294 15.87 10.39 -15.51
C GLN A 294 16.99 10.65 -16.52
N GLN A 295 17.44 11.90 -16.58
CA GLN A 295 18.62 12.28 -17.36
C GLN A 295 19.89 12.04 -16.54
N PRO A 296 21.00 11.60 -17.15
CA PRO A 296 22.22 11.31 -16.43
C PRO A 296 22.78 12.55 -15.74
N GLY A 297 23.08 12.44 -14.44
CA GLY A 297 23.72 13.50 -13.64
C GLY A 297 22.79 14.52 -12.96
N ALA A 298 21.49 14.21 -12.80
CA ALA A 298 20.52 15.02 -12.06
C ALA A 298 20.18 14.42 -10.69
#